data_AF-A0A7C5GQG3-F1
#
_entry.id   AF-A0A7C5GQG3-F1
#
_cell.length_a   1.000
_cell.length_b   1.000
_cell.length_c   1.000
_cell.angle_alpha   90.00
_cell.angle_beta   90.00
_cell.angle_gamma   90.00
#
_symmetry.space_group_name_H-M   'P 1'
#
loop_
_entity.id
_entity.type
_entity.pdbx_description
1 polymer ?
#
loop_
_entity_poly.entity_id
_entity_poly.type
_entity_poly.pdbx_seq_one_letter_code
_entity_poly.pdbx_strand_id
1 'polypeptide(L)'
;MTQQNTCHNAPKTDTATRIRVGISSCLLGNSVRFDGGDKHNSYVTHTLNNYFDFQAFCPEVEAGMSIPRPPIHLVRDNNVIYLKEVKNWQKDHTQRLADFCDTIHNRIIPLCGFILKKDSPSCGM
;
A
#
# COMPACT_ATOMS: atom_id res chain seq x y z
N MET A 1 -21.89 -31.41 40.87
CA MET A 1 -22.19 -32.05 39.57
C MET A 1 -22.13 -30.98 38.50
N THR A 2 -21.18 -31.14 37.57
CA THR A 2 -21.25 -30.78 36.12
C THR A 2 -21.48 -29.30 35.74
N GLN A 3 -20.75 -28.67 34.82
CA GLN A 3 -19.72 -29.11 33.87
C GLN A 3 -18.94 -27.87 33.40
N GLN A 4 -17.67 -28.10 33.10
CA GLN A 4 -16.80 -27.18 32.38
C GLN A 4 -17.38 -26.92 30.97
N ASN A 5 -17.44 -25.66 30.55
CA ASN A 5 -17.60 -25.32 29.13
C ASN A 5 -16.24 -24.88 28.58
N THR A 6 -15.50 -25.90 28.14
CA THR A 6 -14.26 -25.77 27.39
C THR A 6 -14.56 -25.40 25.92
N CYS A 7 -13.63 -24.63 25.35
CA CYS A 7 -13.27 -24.55 23.93
C CYS A 7 -14.38 -24.49 22.86
N HIS A 8 -14.68 -23.26 22.42
CA HIS A 8 -14.98 -23.02 21.00
C HIS A 8 -13.69 -22.53 20.33
N ASN A 9 -12.82 -23.48 19.98
CA ASN A 9 -11.83 -23.26 18.94
C ASN A 9 -12.59 -22.95 17.66
N ALA A 10 -12.46 -21.71 17.17
CA ALA A 10 -12.90 -21.37 15.83
C ALA A 10 -12.20 -22.33 14.83
N PRO A 11 -12.93 -22.88 13.85
CA PRO A 11 -12.37 -23.82 12.89
C PRO A 11 -11.17 -23.17 12.18
N LYS A 12 -10.01 -23.85 12.26
CA LYS A 12 -8.80 -23.49 11.53
C LYS A 12 -9.14 -23.57 10.04
N THR A 13 -9.13 -22.42 9.37
CA THR A 13 -9.45 -22.32 7.95
C THR A 13 -8.47 -23.15 7.13
N ASP A 14 -9.07 -24.02 6.33
CA ASP A 14 -8.48 -24.90 5.34
C ASP A 14 -7.40 -24.20 4.50
N THR A 15 -6.33 -24.93 4.17
CA THR A 15 -5.18 -24.50 3.35
C THR A 15 -5.53 -24.35 1.86
N ALA A 16 -6.70 -23.78 1.57
CA ALA A 16 -7.01 -23.22 0.27
C ALA A 16 -6.20 -21.92 0.14
N THR A 17 -5.44 -21.80 -0.95
CA THR A 17 -4.60 -20.62 -1.27
C THR A 17 -5.32 -19.32 -0.93
N ARG A 18 -4.84 -18.63 0.11
CA ARG A 18 -5.39 -17.35 0.55
C ARG A 18 -5.33 -16.33 -0.59
N ILE A 19 -6.36 -15.50 -0.68
CA ILE A 19 -6.46 -14.46 -1.70
C ILE A 19 -5.38 -13.43 -1.43
N ARG A 20 -4.46 -13.25 -2.37
CA ARG A 20 -3.37 -12.28 -2.25
C ARG A 20 -3.81 -10.91 -2.73
N VAL A 21 -3.60 -9.90 -1.90
CA VAL A 21 -4.04 -8.54 -2.17
C VAL A 21 -2.87 -7.59 -1.95
N GLY A 22 -2.60 -6.74 -2.93
CA GLY A 22 -1.64 -5.65 -2.74
C GLY A 22 -2.22 -4.59 -1.82
N ILE A 23 -1.43 -4.01 -0.92
CA ILE A 23 -1.92 -2.94 -0.04
C ILE A 23 -0.92 -1.78 0.09
N SER A 24 -1.44 -0.54 0.12
CA SER A 24 -0.62 0.63 0.47
C SER A 24 0.01 0.43 1.86
N SER A 25 1.33 0.38 1.91
CA SER A 25 2.11 0.03 3.11
C SER A 25 1.79 0.89 4.34
N CYS A 26 1.41 2.16 4.14
CA CYS A 26 0.96 3.05 5.23
C CYS A 26 -0.32 2.57 5.96
N LEU A 27 -1.20 1.80 5.31
CA LEU A 27 -2.43 1.26 5.91
C LEU A 27 -2.14 0.12 6.90
N LEU A 28 -0.98 -0.53 6.76
CA LEU A 28 -0.51 -1.57 7.69
C LEU A 28 0.25 -0.98 8.90
N GLY A 29 0.39 0.34 8.98
CA GLY A 29 1.11 0.99 10.09
C GLY A 29 2.59 1.25 9.81
N ASN A 30 3.07 1.03 8.58
CA ASN A 30 4.45 1.38 8.23
C ASN A 30 4.59 2.90 8.05
N SER A 31 5.65 3.47 8.63
CA SER A 31 6.00 4.90 8.60
C SER A 31 6.55 5.36 7.23
N VAL A 32 5.80 5.12 6.15
CA VAL A 32 6.23 5.38 4.75
C VAL A 32 5.63 6.65 4.15
N ARG A 33 4.79 7.36 4.90
CA ARG A 33 4.15 8.59 4.40
C ARG A 33 5.17 9.71 4.24
N PHE A 34 4.82 10.71 3.44
CA PHE A 34 5.68 11.86 3.19
C PHE A 34 6.05 12.64 4.47
N ASP A 35 5.18 12.63 5.47
CA ASP A 35 5.37 13.22 6.79
C ASP A 35 6.09 12.29 7.79
N GLY A 36 6.48 11.08 7.37
CA GLY A 36 7.07 10.06 8.24
C GLY A 36 6.09 9.35 9.16
N GLY A 37 4.79 9.61 9.04
CA GLY A 37 3.75 8.91 9.80
C GLY A 37 3.24 7.66 9.09
N ASP A 38 2.23 7.03 9.69
CA ASP A 38 1.42 5.98 9.10
C ASP A 38 -0.06 6.41 8.99
N LYS A 39 -0.90 5.50 8.47
CA LYS A 39 -2.36 5.59 8.45
C LYS A 39 -2.93 4.22 8.80
N HIS A 40 -2.45 3.61 9.88
CA HIS A 40 -2.87 2.28 10.32
C HIS A 40 -4.40 2.19 10.35
N ASN A 41 -4.94 1.21 9.61
CA ASN A 41 -6.36 0.93 9.59
C ASN A 41 -6.62 -0.39 10.33
N SER A 42 -7.20 -0.30 11.53
CA SER A 42 -7.47 -1.45 12.38
C SER A 42 -8.38 -2.49 11.71
N TYR A 43 -9.29 -2.08 10.82
CA TYR A 43 -10.14 -2.99 10.08
C TYR A 43 -9.33 -3.86 9.10
N VAL A 44 -8.33 -3.28 8.46
CA VAL A 44 -7.41 -4.02 7.58
C VAL A 44 -6.61 -5.04 8.40
N THR A 45 -6.00 -4.61 9.50
CA THR A 45 -5.07 -5.44 10.26
C THR A 45 -5.75 -6.48 11.13
N HIS A 46 -6.99 -6.26 11.58
CA HIS A 46 -7.70 -7.18 12.48
C HIS A 46 -8.80 -7.99 11.79
N THR A 47 -9.51 -7.42 10.81
CA THR A 47 -10.62 -8.10 10.14
C THR A 47 -10.15 -8.73 8.84
N LEU A 48 -9.61 -7.92 7.91
CA LEU A 48 -9.27 -8.39 6.58
C LEU A 48 -8.05 -9.33 6.57
N ASN A 49 -7.13 -9.16 7.52
CA ASN A 49 -5.96 -10.04 7.69
C ASN A 49 -6.32 -11.51 7.97
N ASN A 50 -7.55 -11.81 8.40
CA ASN A 50 -7.99 -13.20 8.59
C ASN A 50 -8.30 -13.90 7.25
N TYR A 51 -8.58 -13.12 6.20
CA TYR A 51 -9.08 -13.60 4.91
C TYR A 51 -8.07 -13.44 3.77
N PHE A 52 -7.19 -12.43 3.84
CA PHE A 52 -6.28 -12.07 2.76
C PHE A 52 -4.81 -12.16 3.19
N ASP A 53 -3.95 -12.50 2.24
CA ASP A 53 -2.51 -12.34 2.37
C ASP A 53 -2.11 -11.00 1.73
N PHE A 54 -1.52 -10.11 2.51
CA PHE A 54 -1.18 -8.77 2.05
C PHE A 54 0.26 -8.67 1.54
N GLN A 55 0.42 -8.18 0.31
CA GLN A 55 1.71 -7.69 -0.19
C GLN A 55 1.74 -6.16 -0.07
N ALA A 56 2.50 -5.66 0.91
CA ALA A 56 2.62 -4.23 1.16
C ALA A 56 3.52 -3.56 0.11
N PHE A 57 3.09 -2.41 -0.42
CA PHE A 57 3.92 -1.61 -1.33
C PHE A 57 3.77 -0.11 -1.06
N CYS A 58 4.83 0.65 -1.32
CA CYS A 58 4.79 2.10 -1.37
C CYS A 58 5.58 2.56 -2.59
N PRO A 59 4.92 2.90 -3.71
CA PRO A 59 5.61 3.18 -4.96
C PRO A 59 6.61 4.33 -4.83
N GLU A 60 6.28 5.33 -4.02
CA GLU A 60 7.16 6.48 -3.76
C GLU A 60 8.48 6.07 -3.08
N VAL A 61 8.41 5.27 -2.02
CA VAL A 61 9.59 4.85 -1.26
C VAL A 61 10.41 3.84 -2.06
N GLU A 62 9.74 2.90 -2.72
CA GLU A 62 10.41 1.89 -3.53
C GLU A 62 11.04 2.47 -4.80
N ALA A 63 10.49 3.56 -5.34
CA ALA A 63 11.14 4.36 -6.38
C ALA A 63 12.31 5.20 -5.85
N GLY A 64 12.63 5.12 -4.56
CA GLY A 64 13.81 5.75 -3.94
C GLY A 64 13.58 7.15 -3.37
N MET A 65 12.34 7.55 -3.09
CA MET A 65 12.08 8.80 -2.39
C MET A 65 12.37 8.67 -0.88
N SER A 66 12.83 9.76 -0.27
CA SER A 66 13.13 9.81 1.17
C SER A 66 11.87 9.76 2.05
N ILE A 67 12.11 9.49 3.34
CA ILE A 67 11.13 9.67 4.41
C ILE A 67 11.82 10.52 5.50
N PRO A 68 11.28 11.70 5.87
CA PRO A 68 10.18 12.41 5.21
C PRO A 68 10.57 12.93 3.81
N ARG A 69 9.58 13.33 3.00
CA ARG A 69 9.76 13.96 1.69
C ARG A 69 8.77 15.12 1.50
N PRO A 70 9.07 16.10 0.63
CA PRO A 70 8.10 17.13 0.26
C PRO A 70 6.82 16.50 -0.33
N PRO A 71 5.64 17.12 -0.11
CA PRO A 71 4.42 16.71 -0.79
C PRO A 71 4.59 16.80 -2.32
N ILE A 72 4.07 15.80 -3.03
CA ILE A 72 4.08 15.72 -4.50
C ILE A 72 2.65 15.65 -5.03
N HIS A 73 2.39 16.26 -6.18
CA HIS A 73 1.09 16.22 -6.86
C HIS A 73 1.22 15.75 -8.31
N LEU A 74 0.14 15.17 -8.82
CA LEU A 74 -0.03 14.95 -10.25
C LEU A 74 -0.44 16.27 -10.93
N VAL A 75 0.30 16.66 -11.95
CA VAL A 75 0.10 17.88 -12.73
C VAL A 75 -0.13 17.48 -14.17
N ARG A 76 -1.23 17.91 -14.78
CA ARG A 76 -1.50 17.70 -16.20
C ARG A 76 -1.07 18.94 -16.98
N ASP A 77 -0.20 18.76 -17.95
CA ASP A 77 0.18 19.79 -18.92
C ASP A 77 0.29 19.17 -20.32
N ASN A 78 -0.36 19.78 -21.32
CA ASN A 78 -0.40 19.32 -22.71
C ASN A 78 -0.63 17.79 -22.88
N ASN A 79 -1.61 17.24 -22.15
CA ASN A 79 -1.93 15.80 -22.08
C ASN A 79 -0.86 14.88 -21.49
N VAL A 80 0.23 15.43 -20.97
CA VAL A 80 1.24 14.69 -20.21
C VAL A 80 0.94 14.85 -18.72
N ILE A 81 1.06 13.77 -17.96
CA ILE A 81 0.93 13.78 -16.50
C ILE A 81 2.32 13.77 -15.90
N TYR A 82 2.59 14.73 -15.03
CA TYR A 82 3.84 14.87 -14.30
C TYR A 82 3.61 14.67 -12.80
N LEU A 83 4.59 14.12 -12.11
CA LEU A 83 4.62 14.00 -10.66
C LEU A 83 5.64 15.00 -10.09
N LYS A 84 5.17 16.13 -9.56
CA LYS A 84 6.04 17.26 -9.15
C LYS A 84 5.90 17.59 -7.68
N GLU A 85 6.97 18.09 -7.06
CA GLU A 85 6.90 18.60 -5.68
C GLU A 85 6.07 19.90 -5.61
N VAL A 86 5.17 19.98 -4.63
CA VAL A 86 4.28 21.15 -4.45
C VAL A 86 5.06 22.43 -4.17
N LYS A 87 6.16 22.32 -3.40
CA LYS A 87 7.01 23.47 -3.02
C LYS A 87 8.08 23.81 -4.06
N ASN A 88 8.37 22.91 -5.00
CA ASN A 88 9.38 23.13 -6.04
C ASN A 88 8.99 22.39 -7.32
N TRP A 89 8.30 23.10 -8.21
CA TRP A 89 7.77 22.55 -9.46
C TRP A 89 8.83 22.17 -10.49
N GLN A 90 10.10 22.53 -10.26
CA GLN A 90 11.23 22.07 -11.08
C GLN A 90 11.67 20.65 -10.71
N LYS A 91 11.32 20.18 -9.52
CA LYS A 91 11.60 18.80 -9.08
C LYS A 91 10.50 17.87 -9.57
N ASP A 92 10.84 17.14 -10.62
CA ASP A 92 10.00 16.18 -11.31
C ASP A 92 10.44 14.74 -10.98
N HIS A 93 9.50 13.94 -10.49
CA HIS A 93 9.71 12.54 -10.12
C HIS A 93 9.03 11.55 -11.07
N THR A 94 8.50 12.03 -12.20
CA THR A 94 7.71 11.24 -13.16
C THR A 94 8.49 10.04 -13.68
N GLN A 95 9.71 10.27 -14.19
CA GLN A 95 10.53 9.20 -14.77
C GLN A 95 10.91 8.16 -13.71
N ARG A 96 11.31 8.62 -12.52
CA ARG A 96 11.65 7.73 -11.40
C ARG A 96 10.50 6.80 -11.03
N LEU A 97 9.28 7.30 -10.99
CA LEU A 97 8.11 6.47 -10.67
C LEU A 97 7.75 5.55 -11.84
N ALA A 98 7.86 6.03 -13.08
CA ALA A 98 7.64 5.22 -14.28
C ALA A 98 8.62 4.04 -14.37
N ASP A 99 9.92 4.30 -14.17
CA ASP A 99 10.96 3.27 -14.14
C ASP A 99 10.66 2.22 -13.07
N PHE A 100 10.25 2.67 -11.88
CA PHE A 100 9.85 1.75 -10.82
C PHE A 100 8.68 0.86 -11.23
N CYS A 101 7.62 1.42 -11.84
CA CYS A 101 6.49 0.65 -12.35
C CYS A 101 6.92 -0.41 -13.39
N ASP A 102 7.92 -0.12 -14.22
CA ASP A 102 8.46 -1.10 -15.17
C ASP A 102 9.22 -2.22 -14.45
N THR A 103 9.92 -1.92 -13.35
CA THR A 103 10.64 -2.95 -12.58
C THR A 103 9.73 -3.80 -11.69
N ILE A 104 8.57 -3.28 -11.27
CA ILE A 104 7.73 -3.94 -10.27
C ILE A 104 7.02 -5.18 -10.86
N HIS A 105 6.81 -5.23 -12.17
CA HIS A 105 6.14 -6.36 -12.84
C HIS A 105 6.80 -7.71 -12.51
N ASN A 106 8.12 -7.73 -12.37
CA ASN A 106 8.88 -8.94 -12.05
C ASN A 106 8.91 -9.28 -10.54
N ARG A 107 8.48 -8.33 -9.68
CA ARG A 107 8.50 -8.45 -8.21
C ARG A 107 7.12 -8.67 -7.61
N ILE A 108 6.06 -8.35 -8.36
CA ILE A 108 4.69 -8.59 -7.94
C ILE A 108 4.35 -10.07 -8.17
N ILE A 109 4.00 -10.73 -7.08
CA ILE A 109 3.39 -12.05 -7.11
C ILE A 109 1.98 -11.91 -7.72
N PRO A 110 1.39 -12.90 -8.41
CA PRO A 110 0.02 -12.78 -8.91
C PRO A 110 -0.95 -12.36 -7.78
N LEU A 111 -1.42 -11.12 -7.87
CA LEU A 111 -2.37 -10.48 -6.95
C LEU A 111 -3.78 -10.61 -7.51
N CYS A 112 -4.74 -10.80 -6.63
CA CYS A 112 -6.15 -10.86 -6.95
C CYS A 112 -6.83 -9.48 -6.84
N GLY A 113 -6.14 -8.47 -6.30
CA GLY A 113 -6.67 -7.11 -6.14
C GLY A 113 -5.74 -6.19 -5.36
N PHE A 114 -6.20 -4.95 -5.14
CA PHE A 114 -5.46 -3.89 -4.45
C PHE A 114 -6.32 -3.14 -3.43
N ILE A 115 -5.74 -2.81 -2.28
CA ILE A 115 -6.30 -1.90 -1.26
C ILE A 115 -5.39 -0.67 -1.18
N LEU A 116 -5.89 0.46 -1.68
CA LEU A 116 -5.08 1.66 -1.82
C LEU A 116 -5.50 2.78 -0.88
N LYS A 117 -4.53 3.60 -0.46
CA LYS A 117 -4.84 4.80 0.32
C LYS A 117 -5.39 5.90 -0.58
N LYS A 118 -6.65 6.30 -0.33
CA LYS A 118 -7.31 7.45 -0.96
C LYS A 118 -6.44 8.72 -0.93
N ASP A 119 -6.52 9.53 -2.00
CA ASP A 119 -5.86 10.84 -2.17
C ASP A 119 -4.32 10.78 -2.16
N SER A 120 -3.74 9.61 -2.45
CA SER A 120 -2.31 9.49 -2.70
C SER A 120 -2.00 9.82 -4.16
N PRO A 121 -0.95 10.60 -4.46
CA PRO A 121 -0.56 10.89 -5.85
C PRO A 121 0.03 9.66 -6.56
N SER A 122 0.43 8.62 -5.82
CA SER A 122 0.97 7.35 -6.36
C SER A 122 0.01 6.17 -6.26
N CYS A 123 -0.91 6.20 -5.29
CA CYS A 123 -1.84 5.08 -5.01
C CYS A 123 -3.32 5.49 -5.09
N GLY A 124 -3.65 6.77 -5.25
CA GLY A 124 -5.03 7.23 -5.37
C GLY A 124 -5.57 6.91 -6.75
N MET A 125 -6.42 5.89 -6.86
CA MET A 125 -7.31 5.68 -8.01
C MET A 125 -8.63 6.40 -7.83
#